data_AF-A0A7K4SXV4-F1
#
_entry.id   AF-A0A7K4SXV4-F1
#
_cell.length_a   1.000
_cell.length_b   1.000
_cell.length_c   1.000
_cell.angle_alpha   90.00
_cell.angle_beta   90.00
_cell.angle_gamma   90.00
#
_symmetry.space_group_name_H-M   'P 1'
#
loop_
_entity.id
_entity.type
_entity.pdbx_description
1 polymer ?
#
loop_
_entity_poly.entity_id
_entity_poly.type
_entity_poly.pdbx_seq_one_letter_code
_entity_poly.pdbx_strand_id
1 'polypeptide(L)'
;MFPANSGNKEITWMMLEAGAETDVVNSVGRTAAQMAAFVGQHDCVTVINNFFPRERLDYYTKPQGLDKEPKLPVKLAGPLHKIITTTNMHPVKIVLLVKENPLLVEVEALQKCYRVLDLICEKCMKQKDMNEVLAMKMHYISCILQKCITFLKEREDKLDGFIKSLLKGRDKDGFPVYQEKLIRESIRKFPYCEATLLQQLVRSIAPVEI
;
A
#
# COMPACT_ATOMS: atom_id res chain seq x y z
N MET A 1 0.82 -0.69 24.14
CA MET A 1 -0.35 0.13 24.56
C MET A 1 0.07 1.54 25.05
N PHE A 2 0.97 1.68 26.03
CA PHE A 2 1.34 2.99 26.58
C PHE A 2 1.87 4.02 25.55
N PRO A 3 2.79 3.68 24.63
CA PRO A 3 3.28 4.65 23.64
C PRO A 3 2.17 5.22 22.77
N ALA A 4 1.28 4.35 22.28
CA ALA A 4 0.15 4.74 21.45
C ALA A 4 -0.85 5.63 22.21
N ASN A 5 -1.09 5.34 23.49
CA ASN A 5 -1.97 6.14 24.34
C ASN A 5 -1.41 7.54 24.65
N SER A 6 -0.08 7.66 24.69
CA SER A 6 0.63 8.93 24.87
C SER A 6 0.70 9.78 23.60
N GLY A 7 0.22 9.27 22.46
CA GLY A 7 0.26 9.98 21.17
C GLY A 7 1.61 9.97 20.48
N ASN A 8 2.60 9.25 21.02
CA ASN A 8 3.94 9.22 20.46
C ASN A 8 4.02 8.20 19.32
N LYS A 9 3.84 8.67 18.08
CA LYS A 9 3.84 7.83 16.89
C LYS A 9 5.20 7.19 16.61
N GLU A 10 6.30 7.89 16.89
CA GLU A 10 7.66 7.40 16.66
C GLU A 10 7.98 6.23 17.60
N ILE A 11 7.67 6.36 18.90
CA ILE A 11 7.86 5.27 19.86
C ILE A 11 6.92 4.11 19.55
N THR A 12 5.68 4.40 19.14
CA THR A 12 4.74 3.37 18.70
C THR A 12 5.31 2.58 17.52
N TRP A 13 5.86 3.26 16.51
CA TRP A 13 6.52 2.63 15.37
C TRP A 13 7.73 1.77 15.81
N MET A 14 8.62 2.30 16.65
CA MET A 14 9.78 1.55 17.14
C MET A 14 9.39 0.28 17.89
N MET A 15 8.31 0.32 18.68
CA MET A 15 7.82 -0.86 19.39
C MET A 15 7.27 -1.92 18.44
N LEU A 16 6.57 -1.50 17.37
CA LEU A 16 6.06 -2.42 16.35
C LEU A 16 7.20 -3.09 15.59
N GLU A 17 8.23 -2.31 15.20
CA GLU A 17 9.46 -2.85 14.59
C GLU A 17 10.22 -3.80 15.53
N ALA A 18 10.11 -3.62 16.84
CA ALA A 18 10.68 -4.54 17.83
C ALA A 18 9.84 -5.81 18.05
N GLY A 19 8.75 -6.01 17.28
CA GLY A 19 7.91 -7.20 17.33
C GLY A 19 6.70 -7.11 18.26
N ALA A 20 6.27 -5.91 18.66
CA ALA A 20 5.06 -5.77 19.44
C ALA A 20 3.81 -6.22 18.66
N GLU A 21 3.03 -7.12 19.24
CA GLU A 21 1.78 -7.62 18.68
C GLU A 21 0.67 -6.56 18.71
N THR A 22 -0.10 -6.45 17.63
CA THR A 22 -1.13 -5.41 17.45
C THR A 22 -2.52 -5.82 17.91
N ASP A 23 -2.76 -7.12 18.03
CA ASP A 23 -4.04 -7.77 18.33
C ASP A 23 -4.19 -8.20 19.81
N VAL A 24 -3.12 -8.08 20.61
CA VAL A 24 -3.18 -8.35 22.05
C VAL A 24 -4.13 -7.37 22.74
N VAL A 25 -5.03 -7.93 23.54
CA VAL A 25 -6.02 -7.19 24.35
C VAL A 25 -5.58 -7.09 25.81
N ASN A 26 -5.94 -5.97 26.46
CA ASN A 26 -5.76 -5.79 27.90
C ASN A 26 -6.89 -6.46 28.72
N SER A 27 -6.88 -6.25 30.04
CA SER A 27 -7.89 -6.77 30.97
C SER A 27 -9.33 -6.29 30.72
N VAL A 28 -9.52 -5.23 29.93
CA VAL A 28 -10.85 -4.74 29.52
C VAL A 28 -11.20 -5.10 28.07
N GLY A 29 -10.45 -6.03 27.47
CA GLY A 29 -10.73 -6.56 26.14
C GLY A 29 -10.42 -5.60 24.99
N ARG A 30 -9.51 -4.63 25.18
CA ARG A 30 -9.16 -3.64 24.16
C ARG A 30 -7.73 -3.77 23.65
N THR A 31 -7.54 -3.63 22.34
CA THR A 31 -6.21 -3.57 21.71
C THR A 31 -5.54 -2.22 21.91
N ALA A 32 -4.24 -2.13 21.61
CA ALA A 32 -3.50 -0.86 21.67
C ALA A 32 -4.11 0.21 20.75
N ALA A 33 -4.56 -0.16 19.55
CA ALA A 33 -5.21 0.77 18.62
C ALA A 33 -6.57 1.25 19.15
N GLN A 34 -7.38 0.37 19.73
CA GLN A 34 -8.67 0.75 20.32
C GLN A 34 -8.50 1.70 21.50
N MET A 35 -7.49 1.48 22.35
CA MET A 35 -7.16 2.38 23.45
C MET A 35 -6.67 3.74 22.94
N ALA A 36 -5.76 3.76 21.95
CA ALA A 36 -5.29 5.00 21.33
C ALA A 36 -6.45 5.80 20.69
N ALA A 37 -7.37 5.11 20.01
CA ALA A 37 -8.56 5.73 19.41
C ALA A 37 -9.47 6.35 20.47
N PHE A 38 -9.65 5.70 21.61
CA PHE A 38 -10.48 6.20 22.72
C PHE A 38 -9.95 7.52 23.30
N VAL A 39 -8.63 7.73 23.29
CA VAL A 39 -7.98 8.95 23.78
C VAL A 39 -7.71 9.96 22.65
N GLY A 40 -8.21 9.70 21.43
CA GLY A 40 -8.08 10.61 20.28
C GLY A 40 -6.73 10.58 19.57
N GLN A 41 -5.89 9.56 19.82
CA GLN A 41 -4.55 9.43 19.26
C GLN A 41 -4.58 8.80 17.85
N HIS A 42 -5.23 9.46 16.90
CA HIS A 42 -5.51 8.93 15.57
C HIS A 42 -4.27 8.60 14.73
N ASP A 43 -3.17 9.35 14.90
CA ASP A 43 -1.91 9.06 14.21
C ASP A 43 -1.34 7.71 14.65
N CYS A 44 -1.35 7.43 15.96
CA CYS A 44 -0.91 6.15 16.50
C CYS A 44 -1.83 5.00 16.06
N VAL A 45 -3.14 5.23 16.01
CA VAL A 45 -4.11 4.26 15.47
C VAL A 45 -3.78 3.93 14.02
N THR A 46 -3.50 4.95 13.22
CA THR A 46 -3.16 4.80 11.81
C THR A 46 -1.86 4.00 11.66
N VAL A 47 -0.84 4.30 12.46
CA VAL A 47 0.43 3.56 12.47
C VAL A 47 0.21 2.08 12.80
N ILE A 48 -0.53 1.79 13.88
CA ILE A 48 -0.78 0.40 14.32
C ILE A 48 -1.56 -0.36 13.25
N ASN A 49 -2.66 0.20 12.76
CA ASN A 49 -3.54 -0.48 11.81
C ASN A 49 -2.93 -0.64 10.41
N ASN A 50 -1.95 0.19 10.04
CA ASN A 50 -1.22 0.09 8.77
C ASN A 50 0.13 -0.61 8.89
N PHE A 51 0.47 -1.12 10.07
CA PHE A 51 1.76 -1.77 10.29
C PHE A 51 1.88 -3.02 9.42
N PHE A 52 2.99 -3.10 8.70
CA PHE A 52 3.34 -4.26 7.90
C PHE A 52 4.74 -4.72 8.35
N PRO A 53 4.85 -5.86 9.07
CA PRO A 53 6.13 -6.35 9.56
C PRO A 53 7.12 -6.55 8.43
N ARG A 54 8.36 -6.10 8.61
CA ARG A 54 9.40 -6.16 7.58
C ARG A 54 9.75 -7.60 7.21
N GLU A 55 9.67 -8.51 8.17
CA GLU A 55 9.94 -9.93 8.04
C GLU A 55 9.02 -10.58 6.99
N ARG A 56 7.78 -10.09 6.87
CA ARG A 56 6.83 -10.56 5.85
C ARG A 56 7.29 -10.24 4.44
N LEU A 57 8.03 -9.15 4.25
CA LEU A 57 8.63 -8.80 2.96
C LEU A 57 9.95 -9.54 2.75
N ASP A 58 10.77 -9.66 3.80
CA ASP A 58 12.05 -10.35 3.76
C ASP A 58 11.90 -11.85 3.46
N TYR A 59 10.73 -12.43 3.69
CA TYR A 59 10.36 -13.74 3.16
C TYR A 59 10.63 -13.86 1.65
N TYR A 60 10.33 -12.82 0.85
CA TYR A 60 10.49 -12.81 -0.60
C TYR A 60 11.92 -12.49 -1.06
N THR A 61 12.80 -12.10 -0.14
CA THR A 61 14.22 -11.82 -0.45
C THR A 61 15.12 -13.04 -0.39
N LYS A 62 14.54 -14.19 -0.05
CA LYS A 62 15.19 -15.50 -0.02
C LYS A 62 14.62 -16.38 -1.15
N PRO A 63 15.41 -17.26 -1.78
CA PRO A 63 14.90 -18.29 -2.68
C PRO A 63 13.87 -19.19 -1.97
N GLN A 64 12.85 -19.64 -2.69
CA GLN A 64 11.75 -20.42 -2.12
C GLN A 64 11.43 -21.63 -2.99
N GLY A 65 11.20 -22.79 -2.35
CA GLY A 65 10.81 -24.01 -3.05
C GLY A 65 11.84 -24.40 -4.11
N LEU A 66 11.43 -24.34 -5.38
CA LEU A 66 12.28 -24.67 -6.54
C LEU A 66 12.94 -23.44 -7.18
N ASP A 67 12.65 -22.22 -6.70
CA ASP A 67 13.23 -21.00 -7.24
C ASP A 67 14.73 -20.93 -6.92
N LYS A 68 15.56 -20.69 -7.94
CA LYS A 68 17.01 -20.48 -7.78
C LYS A 68 17.37 -19.08 -7.31
N GLU A 69 16.51 -18.11 -7.59
CA GLU A 69 16.69 -16.70 -7.25
C GLU A 69 15.55 -16.19 -6.36
N PRO A 70 15.81 -15.19 -5.49
CA PRO A 70 14.74 -14.58 -4.71
C PRO A 70 13.78 -13.80 -5.60
N LYS A 71 12.49 -13.85 -5.25
CA LYS A 71 11.42 -13.12 -5.95
C LYS A 71 11.60 -11.60 -5.83
N LEU A 72 12.18 -11.13 -4.73
CA LEU A 72 12.55 -9.74 -4.48
C LEU A 72 14.05 -9.61 -4.21
N PRO A 73 14.83 -8.79 -4.94
CA PRO A 73 16.20 -8.48 -4.56
C PRO A 73 16.24 -7.81 -3.18
N VAL A 74 17.19 -8.20 -2.31
CA VAL A 74 17.33 -7.68 -0.94
C VAL A 74 17.35 -6.14 -0.90
N LYS A 75 18.05 -5.51 -1.85
CA LYS A 75 18.14 -4.05 -1.97
C LYS A 75 16.80 -3.34 -2.20
N LEU A 76 15.78 -4.04 -2.73
CA LEU A 76 14.45 -3.47 -2.98
C LEU A 76 13.50 -3.60 -1.78
N ALA A 77 13.82 -4.44 -0.79
CA ALA A 77 12.94 -4.64 0.36
C ALA A 77 12.76 -3.35 1.18
N GLY A 78 13.82 -2.57 1.38
CA GLY A 78 13.75 -1.25 2.04
C GLY A 78 12.79 -0.29 1.35
N PRO A 79 13.08 0.07 0.08
CA PRO A 79 12.25 0.96 -0.70
C PRO A 79 10.78 0.50 -0.82
N LEU A 80 10.54 -0.79 -1.06
CA LEU A 80 9.19 -1.33 -1.20
C LEU A 80 8.43 -1.33 0.14
N HIS A 81 9.09 -1.68 1.25
CA HIS A 81 8.49 -1.61 2.59
C HIS A 81 8.03 -0.19 2.92
N LYS A 82 8.84 0.83 2.61
CA LYS A 82 8.46 2.24 2.76
C LYS A 82 7.20 2.62 1.97
N ILE A 83 7.01 2.06 0.77
CA ILE A 83 5.79 2.29 -0.01
C ILE A 83 4.60 1.58 0.64
N ILE A 84 4.77 0.32 1.06
CA ILE A 84 3.72 -0.47 1.70
C ILE A 84 3.21 0.18 2.99
N THR A 85 4.12 0.73 3.80
CA THR A 85 3.80 1.31 5.11
C THR A 85 3.33 2.76 5.03
N THR A 86 3.37 3.37 3.84
CA THR A 86 2.79 4.71 3.65
C THR A 86 1.29 4.68 3.96
N THR A 87 0.82 5.71 4.66
CA THR A 87 -0.60 5.89 5.00
C THR A 87 -1.32 6.75 3.97
N ASN A 88 -0.58 7.61 3.26
CA ASN A 88 -1.10 8.42 2.17
C ASN A 88 -1.15 7.62 0.86
N MET A 89 -2.35 7.15 0.52
CA MET A 89 -2.64 6.35 -0.68
C MET A 89 -2.89 7.18 -1.95
N HIS A 90 -2.68 8.49 -1.91
CA HIS A 90 -2.81 9.34 -3.09
C HIS A 90 -1.82 8.88 -4.18
N PRO A 91 -2.25 8.67 -5.43
CA PRO A 91 -1.40 8.07 -6.47
C PRO A 91 -0.13 8.89 -6.72
N VAL A 92 -0.21 10.23 -6.71
CA VAL A 92 0.98 11.10 -6.84
C VAL A 92 2.00 10.83 -5.72
N LYS A 93 1.56 10.60 -4.48
CA LYS A 93 2.50 10.34 -3.38
C LYS A 93 3.25 9.02 -3.58
N ILE A 94 2.56 7.98 -4.05
CA ILE A 94 3.19 6.70 -4.37
C ILE A 94 4.20 6.86 -5.52
N VAL A 95 3.84 7.58 -6.58
CA VAL A 95 4.74 7.85 -7.71
C VAL A 95 5.97 8.67 -7.26
N LEU A 96 5.80 9.64 -6.36
CA LEU A 96 6.91 10.38 -5.78
C LEU A 96 7.85 9.47 -4.97
N LEU A 97 7.32 8.54 -4.17
CA LEU A 97 8.16 7.58 -3.44
C LEU A 97 8.98 6.68 -4.37
N VAL A 98 8.42 6.31 -5.53
CA VAL A 98 9.15 5.59 -6.58
C VAL A 98 10.23 6.48 -7.18
N LYS A 99 9.87 7.71 -7.57
CA LYS A 99 10.77 8.67 -8.22
C LYS A 99 11.96 9.09 -7.34
N GLU A 100 11.74 9.24 -6.03
CA GLU A 100 12.76 9.63 -5.05
C GLU A 100 13.79 8.53 -4.76
N ASN A 101 13.53 7.28 -5.18
CA ASN A 101 14.42 6.15 -4.90
C ASN A 101 15.06 5.61 -6.19
N PRO A 102 16.37 5.82 -6.43
CA PRO A 102 17.04 5.37 -7.65
C PRO A 102 16.92 3.86 -7.92
N LEU A 103 16.79 3.04 -6.87
CA LEU A 103 16.64 1.59 -7.03
C LEU A 103 15.27 1.18 -7.60
N LEU A 104 14.26 2.05 -7.48
CA LEU A 104 12.89 1.81 -7.94
C LEU A 104 12.58 2.43 -9.30
N VAL A 105 13.43 3.31 -9.83
CA VAL A 105 13.19 3.94 -11.15
C VAL A 105 13.52 2.97 -12.32
N GLU A 106 14.07 1.80 -12.01
CA GLU A 106 14.33 0.73 -12.97
C GLU A 106 13.07 -0.11 -13.26
N VAL A 107 12.77 -0.33 -14.54
CA VAL A 107 11.61 -1.11 -14.99
C VAL A 107 11.60 -2.52 -14.39
N GLU A 108 12.74 -3.22 -14.42
CA GLU A 108 12.85 -4.57 -13.89
C GLU A 108 12.66 -4.61 -12.36
N ALA A 109 13.13 -3.59 -11.65
CA ALA A 109 12.94 -3.48 -10.22
C ALA A 109 11.45 -3.33 -9.87
N LEU A 110 10.74 -2.44 -10.55
CA LEU A 110 9.30 -2.29 -10.39
C LEU A 110 8.53 -3.56 -10.76
N GLN A 111 8.98 -4.29 -11.79
CA GLN A 111 8.39 -5.57 -12.17
C GLN A 111 8.47 -6.60 -11.04
N LYS A 112 9.63 -6.72 -10.38
CA LYS A 112 9.77 -7.59 -9.21
C LYS A 112 8.92 -7.10 -8.04
N CYS A 113 8.89 -5.79 -7.79
CA CYS A 113 8.09 -5.20 -6.71
C CYS A 113 6.58 -5.46 -6.87
N TYR A 114 5.97 -5.15 -8.02
CA TYR A 114 4.53 -5.33 -8.18
C TYR A 114 4.12 -6.81 -8.15
N ARG A 115 4.95 -7.72 -8.70
CA ARG A 115 4.70 -9.17 -8.60
C ARG A 115 4.68 -9.66 -7.15
N VAL A 116 5.56 -9.12 -6.31
CA VAL A 116 5.57 -9.45 -4.87
C VAL A 116 4.32 -8.88 -4.18
N LEU A 117 3.88 -7.68 -4.54
CA LEU A 117 2.62 -7.12 -4.05
C LEU A 117 1.41 -7.98 -4.44
N ASP A 118 1.37 -8.51 -5.67
CA ASP A 118 0.32 -9.41 -6.13
C ASP A 118 0.30 -10.72 -5.31
N LEU A 119 1.48 -11.29 -5.02
CA LEU A 119 1.60 -12.47 -4.15
C LEU A 119 1.16 -12.19 -2.70
N ILE A 120 1.47 -11.01 -2.17
CA ILE A 120 1.02 -10.62 -0.83
C ILE A 120 -0.49 -10.42 -0.82
N CYS A 121 -1.06 -9.77 -1.86
CA CYS A 121 -2.49 -9.61 -2.05
C CYS A 121 -3.21 -10.97 -2.02
N GLU A 122 -2.72 -11.91 -2.83
CA GLU A 122 -3.28 -13.27 -2.90
C GLU A 122 -3.21 -13.99 -1.56
N LYS A 123 -2.06 -13.91 -0.86
CA LYS A 123 -1.90 -14.50 0.46
C LYS A 123 -2.88 -13.91 1.49
N CYS A 124 -3.13 -12.60 1.44
CA CYS A 124 -4.09 -11.94 2.34
C CYS A 124 -5.54 -12.39 2.10
N MET A 125 -5.87 -12.78 0.87
CA MET A 125 -7.22 -13.26 0.50
C MET A 125 -7.40 -14.76 0.74
N LYS A 126 -6.32 -15.55 0.69
CA LYS A 126 -6.37 -17.01 0.85
C LYS A 126 -6.15 -17.51 2.28
N GLN A 127 -5.66 -16.67 3.19
CA GLN A 127 -5.45 -17.05 4.59
C GLN A 127 -6.79 -17.19 5.33
N LYS A 128 -6.80 -17.97 6.43
CA LYS A 128 -7.99 -18.22 7.25
C LYS A 128 -8.67 -16.93 7.73
N ASP A 129 -7.86 -16.00 8.22
CA ASP A 129 -8.31 -14.67 8.65
C ASP A 129 -8.09 -13.68 7.51
N MET A 130 -9.02 -13.69 6.55
CA MET A 130 -8.96 -12.86 5.34
C MET A 130 -8.74 -11.39 5.69
N ASN A 131 -7.74 -10.76 5.06
CA ASN A 131 -7.44 -9.35 5.24
C ASN A 131 -7.67 -8.57 3.94
N GLU A 132 -8.95 -8.27 3.67
CA GLU A 132 -9.37 -7.57 2.45
C GLU A 132 -8.75 -6.17 2.32
N VAL A 133 -8.61 -5.46 3.44
CA VAL A 133 -8.04 -4.10 3.48
C VAL A 133 -6.59 -4.12 3.01
N LEU A 134 -5.78 -5.02 3.57
CA LEU A 134 -4.38 -5.16 3.17
C LEU A 134 -4.28 -5.67 1.73
N ALA A 135 -5.12 -6.63 1.32
CA ALA A 135 -5.14 -7.12 -0.04
C ALA A 135 -5.43 -6.01 -1.07
N MET A 136 -6.47 -5.22 -0.83
CA MET A 136 -6.82 -4.08 -1.68
C MET A 136 -5.70 -3.04 -1.72
N LYS A 137 -5.04 -2.76 -0.58
CA LYS A 137 -3.89 -1.86 -0.51
C LYS A 137 -2.73 -2.36 -1.38
N MET A 138 -2.36 -3.64 -1.26
CA MET A 138 -1.26 -4.23 -2.04
C MET A 138 -1.57 -4.22 -3.54
N HIS A 139 -2.80 -4.59 -3.91
CA HIS A 139 -3.26 -4.54 -5.30
C HIS A 139 -3.25 -3.13 -5.88
N TYR A 140 -3.74 -2.14 -5.14
CA TYR A 140 -3.75 -0.76 -5.59
C TYR A 140 -2.33 -0.24 -5.80
N ILE A 141 -1.40 -0.47 -4.85
CA ILE A 141 0.01 -0.12 -5.03
C ILE A 141 0.58 -0.83 -6.27
N SER A 142 0.29 -2.13 -6.44
CA SER A 142 0.70 -2.91 -7.63
C SER A 142 0.23 -2.24 -8.93
N CYS A 143 -1.04 -1.81 -9.02
CA CYS A 143 -1.57 -1.10 -10.18
C CYS A 143 -0.81 0.22 -10.46
N ILE A 144 -0.48 0.99 -9.42
CA ILE A 144 0.31 2.22 -9.58
C ILE A 144 1.73 1.92 -10.07
N LEU A 145 2.41 0.88 -9.52
CA LEU A 145 3.73 0.47 -9.99
C LEU A 145 3.70 -0.01 -11.45
N GLN A 146 2.64 -0.73 -11.85
CA GLN A 146 2.45 -1.13 -13.25
C GLN A 146 2.30 0.07 -14.18
N LYS A 147 1.57 1.12 -13.78
CA LYS A 147 1.51 2.37 -14.57
C LYS A 147 2.84 3.13 -14.57
N CYS A 148 3.60 3.11 -13.47
CA CYS A 148 4.96 3.67 -13.47
C CYS A 148 5.82 2.99 -14.53
N ILE A 149 5.74 1.65 -14.66
CA ILE A 149 6.44 0.89 -15.70
C ILE A 149 6.02 1.34 -17.11
N THR A 150 4.71 1.49 -17.37
CA THR A 150 4.20 1.98 -18.67
C THR A 150 4.81 3.33 -19.02
N PHE A 151 4.77 4.31 -18.10
CA PHE A 151 5.34 5.64 -18.34
C PHE A 151 6.86 5.61 -18.51
N LEU A 152 7.58 4.78 -17.74
CA LEU A 152 9.04 4.64 -17.87
C LEU A 152 9.46 4.05 -19.23
N LYS A 153 8.63 3.19 -19.83
CA LYS A 153 8.91 2.56 -21.13
C LYS A 153 8.49 3.41 -22.32
N GLU A 154 7.32 4.05 -22.24
CA GLU A 154 6.62 4.57 -23.41
C GLU A 154 6.70 6.10 -23.56
N ARG A 155 7.16 6.83 -22.52
CA ARG A 155 7.08 8.29 -22.47
C ARG A 155 8.45 8.91 -22.23
N GLU A 156 8.76 9.96 -22.99
CA GLU A 156 10.01 10.72 -22.82
C GLU A 156 10.10 11.41 -21.46
N ASP A 157 8.98 11.93 -20.97
CA ASP A 157 8.88 12.61 -19.67
C ASP A 157 8.67 11.65 -18.48
N LYS A 158 8.67 10.33 -18.73
CA LYS A 158 8.72 9.27 -17.70
C LYS A 158 7.74 9.50 -16.54
N LEU A 159 8.22 9.42 -15.29
CA LEU A 159 7.39 9.60 -14.09
C LEU A 159 6.93 11.05 -13.90
N ASP A 160 7.65 12.04 -14.43
CA ASP A 160 7.19 13.43 -14.43
C ASP A 160 5.93 13.61 -15.28
N GLY A 161 5.88 12.95 -16.44
CA GLY A 161 4.67 12.86 -17.25
C GLY A 161 3.51 12.20 -16.54
N PHE A 162 3.79 11.15 -15.76
CA PHE A 162 2.76 10.46 -14.98
C PHE A 162 2.19 11.37 -13.89
N ILE A 163 3.06 12.04 -13.12
CA ILE A 163 2.65 12.99 -12.08
C ILE A 163 1.82 14.12 -12.67
N LYS A 164 2.28 14.72 -13.79
CA LYS A 164 1.52 15.78 -14.49
C LYS A 164 0.15 15.28 -14.93
N SER A 165 0.06 14.07 -15.47
CA SER A 165 -1.22 13.47 -15.88
C SER A 165 -2.16 13.27 -14.69
N LEU A 166 -1.64 12.91 -13.51
CA LEU A 166 -2.43 12.73 -12.28
C LEU A 166 -2.90 14.04 -11.63
N LEU A 167 -2.19 15.15 -11.87
CA LEU A 167 -2.51 16.46 -11.32
C LEU A 167 -3.36 17.32 -12.27
N LYS A 168 -3.42 16.98 -13.55
CA LYS A 168 -4.16 17.74 -14.54
C LYS A 168 -5.67 17.63 -14.29
N GLY A 169 -6.27 18.76 -13.91
CA GLY A 169 -7.71 18.94 -13.84
C GLY A 169 -8.35 19.20 -15.21
N ARG A 170 -9.65 18.90 -15.35
CA ARG A 170 -10.45 19.33 -16.52
C ARG A 170 -10.75 20.84 -16.44
N ASP A 171 -10.87 21.49 -17.58
CA ASP A 171 -10.94 22.96 -17.68
C ASP A 171 -12.11 23.59 -16.92
N LYS A 172 -13.22 22.86 -16.77
CA LYS A 172 -14.46 23.37 -16.17
C LYS A 172 -14.33 23.64 -14.66
N ASP A 173 -13.70 22.75 -13.91
CA ASP A 173 -13.74 22.75 -12.44
C ASP A 173 -12.46 22.20 -11.78
N GLY A 174 -11.43 21.87 -12.56
CA GLY A 174 -10.19 21.31 -12.05
C GLY A 174 -10.28 19.86 -11.60
N PHE A 175 -11.40 19.15 -11.84
CA PHE A 175 -11.54 17.75 -11.44
C PHE A 175 -10.48 16.86 -12.12
N PRO A 176 -9.68 16.07 -11.38
CA PRO A 176 -8.57 15.30 -11.93
C PRO A 176 -9.05 14.00 -12.58
N VAL A 177 -9.69 14.13 -13.75
CA VAL A 177 -10.34 13.03 -14.50
C VAL A 177 -9.43 11.82 -14.70
N TYR A 178 -8.16 12.03 -15.04
CA TYR A 178 -7.22 10.93 -15.25
C TYR A 178 -6.91 10.17 -13.96
N GLN A 179 -6.75 10.89 -12.85
CA GLN A 179 -6.55 10.31 -11.53
C GLN A 179 -7.74 9.45 -11.12
N GLU A 180 -8.95 9.97 -11.27
CA GLU A 180 -10.19 9.26 -10.95
C GLU A 180 -10.35 7.99 -11.80
N LYS A 181 -10.11 8.09 -13.12
CA LYS A 181 -10.12 6.93 -14.02
C LYS A 181 -9.12 5.87 -13.60
N LEU A 182 -7.90 6.27 -13.22
CA LEU A 182 -6.88 5.34 -12.76
C LEU A 182 -7.30 4.60 -11.47
N ILE A 183 -7.87 5.32 -10.50
CA ILE A 183 -8.33 4.74 -9.24
C ILE A 183 -9.45 3.72 -9.53
N ARG A 184 -10.44 4.09 -10.35
CA ARG A 184 -11.53 3.17 -10.73
C ARG A 184 -11.06 1.97 -11.53
N GLU A 185 -10.11 2.16 -12.45
CA GLU A 185 -9.47 1.06 -13.18
C GLU A 185 -8.79 0.08 -12.21
N SER A 186 -8.08 0.60 -11.20
CA SER A 186 -7.39 -0.20 -10.19
C SER A 186 -8.38 -1.01 -9.35
N ILE A 187 -9.48 -0.40 -8.89
CA ILE A 187 -10.54 -1.08 -8.14
C ILE A 187 -11.19 -2.17 -8.99
N ARG A 188 -11.52 -1.89 -10.25
CA ARG A 188 -12.12 -2.86 -11.18
C ARG A 188 -11.20 -4.05 -11.45
N LYS A 189 -9.89 -3.83 -11.47
CA LYS A 189 -8.88 -4.88 -11.68
C LYS A 189 -8.65 -5.75 -10.45
N PHE A 190 -9.26 -5.46 -9.29
CA PHE A 190 -9.09 -6.30 -8.11
C PHE A 190 -9.67 -7.70 -8.36
N PRO A 191 -8.89 -8.77 -8.22
CA PRO A 191 -9.27 -10.08 -8.75
C PRO A 191 -10.31 -10.83 -7.89
N TYR A 192 -10.67 -10.30 -6.72
CA TYR A 192 -11.58 -10.95 -5.77
C TYR A 192 -12.92 -10.21 -5.69
N CYS A 193 -13.81 -10.51 -6.64
CA CYS A 193 -15.12 -9.86 -6.78
C CYS A 193 -16.03 -10.00 -5.56
N GLU A 194 -15.86 -11.08 -4.79
CA GLU A 194 -16.64 -11.39 -3.60
C GLU A 194 -16.20 -10.60 -2.35
N ALA A 195 -15.07 -9.88 -2.42
CA ALA A 195 -14.58 -9.08 -1.30
C ALA A 195 -15.61 -8.00 -0.92
N THR A 196 -16.03 -8.00 0.35
CA THR A 196 -17.03 -7.06 0.87
C THR A 196 -16.58 -5.61 0.70
N LEU A 197 -15.30 -5.34 0.92
CA LEU A 197 -14.67 -4.03 0.74
C LEU A 197 -14.75 -3.57 -0.72
N LEU A 198 -14.49 -4.45 -1.69
CA LEU A 198 -14.61 -4.11 -3.10
C LEU A 198 -16.05 -3.71 -3.43
N GLN A 199 -17.04 -4.48 -2.98
CA GLN A 199 -18.45 -4.17 -3.23
C GLN A 199 -18.85 -2.82 -2.65
N GLN A 200 -18.37 -2.49 -1.45
CA GLN A 200 -18.59 -1.18 -0.83
C GLN A 200 -17.95 -0.04 -1.63
N LEU A 201 -16.70 -0.19 -2.06
CA LEU A 201 -15.98 0.80 -2.89
C LEU A 201 -16.68 1.04 -4.23
N VAL A 202 -17.13 -0.03 -4.90
CA VAL A 202 -17.86 0.10 -6.17
C VAL A 202 -19.18 0.86 -5.97
N ARG A 203 -19.94 0.53 -4.91
CA ARG A 203 -21.20 1.22 -4.61
C ARG A 203 -21.01 2.70 -4.27
N SER A 204 -19.92 3.07 -3.60
CA SER A 204 -19.66 4.47 -3.24
C SER A 204 -19.18 5.31 -4.42
N ILE A 205 -18.43 4.69 -5.35
CA ILE A 205 -17.79 5.41 -6.45
C ILE A 205 -18.65 5.43 -7.73
N ALA A 206 -19.47 4.39 -7.97
CA ALA A 206 -20.30 4.30 -9.17
C ALA A 206 -21.24 5.51 -9.42
N PRO A 207 -21.85 6.14 -8.41
CA PRO A 207 -22.73 7.30 -8.61
C PRO A 207 -22.01 8.58 -9.00
N VAL A 208 -20.68 8.66 -8.83
CA VAL A 208 -19.92 9.89 -9.10
C VAL A 208 -19.61 9.98 -10.59
N GLU A 209 -20.10 11.03 -11.25
CA GLU A 209 -19.85 11.31 -12.67
C GLU A 209 -18.44 11.89 -12.91
N ILE A 210 -17.78 11.45 -13.99
CA ILE A 210 -16.41 11.85 -14.40
C ILE A 210 -16.44 12.62 -15.70
#